data_AF-A0A8S3GW18-F1
#
_entry.id   AF-A0A8S3GW18-F1
#
_cell.length_a   1.000
_cell.length_b   1.000
_cell.length_c   1.000
_cell.angle_alpha   90.00
_cell.angle_beta   90.00
_cell.angle_gamma   90.00
#
_symmetry.space_group_name_H-M   'P 1'
#
loop_
_entity.id
_entity.type
_entity.pdbx_description
1 polymer ?
#
loop_
_entity_poly.entity_id
_entity_poly.type
_entity_poly.pdbx_seq_one_letter_code
_entity_poly.pdbx_strand_id
1 'polypeptide(L)'
;MTLYRFRNCKLLRNHALIIDDLWIRNGRIVDPEKIFFDEKILADIEYDCQGILIAPGYIDLQINGAFGHDFSSPDTASEAVLIDVARKLTSHGVTAFLPTIVSSNTDAYKTILPKYKRRAGSAKDGAAILG
;
A
#
# COMPACT_ATOMS: atom_id res chain seq x y z
N MET A 1 5.23 7.95 21.21
CA MET A 1 4.80 7.83 19.79
C MET A 1 3.85 6.65 19.75
N THR A 2 2.65 6.81 19.18
CA THR A 2 1.51 5.92 19.45
C THR A 2 1.77 4.46 19.08
N LEU A 3 1.51 3.56 20.04
CA LEU A 3 1.56 2.11 19.89
C LEU A 3 0.15 1.58 19.64
N TYR A 4 -0.03 0.92 18.50
CA TYR A 4 -1.27 0.27 18.11
C TYR A 4 -1.15 -1.23 18.27
N ARG A 5 -2.23 -1.87 18.71
CA ARG A 5 -2.37 -3.32 18.70
C ARG A 5 -3.67 -3.72 18.01
N PHE A 6 -3.56 -4.60 17.03
CA PHE A 6 -4.69 -5.30 16.43
C PHE A 6 -4.71 -6.70 17.02
N ARG A 7 -5.72 -7.02 17.82
CA ARG A 7 -5.82 -8.28 18.55
C ARG A 7 -6.76 -9.28 17.89
N ASN A 8 -6.56 -10.58 18.13
CA ASN A 8 -7.38 -11.65 17.59
C ASN A 8 -7.42 -11.68 16.05
N CYS A 9 -6.28 -11.48 15.39
CA CYS A 9 -6.21 -11.44 13.93
C CYS A 9 -5.73 -12.79 13.37
N LYS A 10 -6.12 -13.09 12.12
CA LYS A 10 -5.43 -14.12 11.31
C LYS A 10 -4.38 -13.41 10.49
N LEU A 11 -3.10 -13.60 10.78
CA LEU A 11 -2.01 -12.93 10.09
C LEU A 11 -1.41 -13.84 9.02
N LEU A 12 -1.25 -13.34 7.80
CA LEU A 12 -0.41 -14.00 6.79
C LEU A 12 1.06 -13.65 7.04
N ARG A 13 1.82 -14.60 7.59
CA ARG A 13 3.27 -14.46 7.82
C ARG A 13 4.01 -15.71 7.34
N ASN A 14 5.14 -15.54 6.66
CA ASN A 14 5.99 -16.63 6.18
C ASN A 14 5.19 -17.72 5.44
N HIS A 15 4.29 -17.31 4.55
CA HIS A 15 3.41 -18.19 3.77
C HIS A 15 2.42 -19.04 4.59
N ALA A 16 2.19 -18.72 5.86
CA ALA A 16 1.24 -19.40 6.73
C ALA A 16 0.24 -18.41 7.35
N LEU A 17 -0.95 -18.92 7.70
CA LEU A 17 -1.92 -18.20 8.52
C LEU A 17 -1.66 -18.53 9.99
N ILE A 18 -1.34 -17.50 10.77
CA ILE A 18 -1.15 -17.61 12.21
C ILE A 18 -2.23 -16.82 12.95
N ILE A 19 -2.69 -17.31 14.09
CA ILE A 19 -3.57 -16.55 14.97
C ILE A 19 -2.67 -15.84 15.97
N ASP A 20 -2.58 -14.52 15.84
CA ASP A 20 -1.67 -13.69 16.63
C ASP A 20 -2.11 -12.21 16.56
N ASP A 21 -1.50 -11.38 17.39
CA ASP A 21 -1.71 -9.94 17.41
C ASP A 21 -0.69 -9.22 16.51
N LEU A 22 -1.11 -8.10 15.92
CA LEU A 22 -0.23 -7.23 15.14
C LEU A 22 0.03 -5.93 15.90
N TRP A 23 1.31 -5.64 16.11
CA TRP A 23 1.78 -4.44 16.79
C TRP A 23 2.38 -3.46 15.79
N ILE A 24 1.97 -2.20 15.85
CA ILE A 24 2.43 -1.14 14.96
C ILE A 24 2.85 0.07 15.78
N ARG A 25 4.04 0.58 15.50
CA ARG A 25 4.54 1.85 16.03
C ARG A 25 5.22 2.60 14.89
N ASN A 26 4.87 3.86 14.69
CA ASN A 26 5.53 4.77 13.74
C ASN A 26 5.47 4.28 12.28
N GLY A 27 4.33 3.70 11.88
CA GLY A 27 4.16 3.13 10.54
C GLY A 27 5.00 1.88 10.28
N ARG A 28 5.60 1.27 11.32
CA ARG A 28 6.35 0.02 11.24
C ARG A 28 5.68 -1.05 12.08
N ILE A 29 5.69 -2.27 11.57
CA ILE A 29 5.35 -3.45 12.34
C ILE A 29 6.49 -3.64 13.36
N VAL A 30 6.14 -3.82 14.63
CA VAL A 30 7.10 -4.04 15.71
C VAL A 30 6.95 -5.43 16.30
N ASP A 31 8.04 -5.92 16.87
CA ASP A 31 8.09 -7.23 17.50
C ASP A 31 7.32 -7.20 18.83
N PRO A 32 6.28 -8.04 19.01
CA PRO A 32 5.54 -8.10 20.27
C PRO A 32 6.43 -8.46 21.46
N GLU A 33 7.47 -9.30 21.28
CA GLU A 33 8.32 -9.77 22.38
C GLU A 33 8.98 -8.59 23.10
N LYS A 34 9.53 -7.64 22.34
CA LYS A 34 10.16 -6.43 22.88
C LYS A 34 9.18 -5.54 23.63
N ILE A 35 7.93 -5.46 23.16
CA ILE A 35 6.89 -4.67 23.83
C ILE A 35 6.56 -5.28 25.19
N PHE A 36 6.35 -6.60 25.25
CA PHE A 36 5.91 -7.28 26.45
C PHE A 36 7.03 -7.48 27.48
N PHE A 37 8.22 -7.93 27.07
CA PHE A 37 9.27 -8.33 28.00
C PHE A 37 10.21 -7.18 28.38
N ASP A 38 10.58 -6.33 27.41
CA ASP A 38 11.54 -5.25 27.63
C ASP A 38 10.84 -3.98 28.09
N GLU A 39 9.86 -3.50 27.31
CA GLU A 39 9.19 -2.22 27.57
C GLU A 39 8.11 -2.32 28.65
N LYS A 40 7.42 -3.47 28.74
CA LYS A 40 6.33 -3.75 29.70
C LYS A 40 5.20 -2.71 29.66
N ILE A 41 4.86 -2.26 28.46
CA ILE A 41 3.79 -1.26 28.25
C ILE A 41 2.60 -1.86 27.53
N LEU A 42 1.45 -1.20 27.70
CA LEU A 42 0.22 -1.50 26.96
C LEU A 42 0.16 -0.68 25.68
N ALA A 43 -0.66 -1.12 24.72
CA ALA A 43 -0.96 -0.33 23.54
C ALA A 43 -1.74 0.94 23.92
N ASP A 44 -1.46 2.04 23.23
CA ASP A 44 -2.22 3.28 23.37
C ASP A 44 -3.62 3.12 22.73
N ILE A 45 -3.70 2.34 21.65
CA ILE A 45 -4.92 2.09 20.89
C ILE A 45 -5.01 0.60 20.56
N GLU A 46 -6.15 -0.02 20.85
CA GLU A 46 -6.43 -1.42 20.54
C GLU A 46 -7.65 -1.58 19.61
N TYR A 47 -7.55 -2.52 18.66
CA TYR A 47 -8.65 -2.94 17.78
C TYR A 47 -8.84 -4.45 17.86
N ASP A 48 -10.07 -4.93 18.07
CA ASP A 48 -10.40 -6.36 17.96
C ASP A 48 -10.68 -6.72 16.50
N CYS A 49 -9.83 -7.55 15.91
CA CYS A 49 -9.97 -8.06 14.56
C CYS A 49 -11.10 -9.08 14.40
N GLN A 50 -11.63 -9.66 15.48
CA GLN A 50 -12.67 -10.70 15.40
C GLN A 50 -12.32 -11.86 14.44
N GLY A 51 -11.03 -12.21 14.32
CA GLY A 51 -10.55 -13.29 13.47
C GLY A 51 -10.45 -12.94 11.97
N ILE A 52 -10.56 -11.67 11.56
CA ILE A 52 -10.34 -11.26 10.17
C ILE A 52 -8.89 -11.50 9.75
N LEU A 53 -8.69 -11.69 8.43
CA LEU A 53 -7.38 -11.80 7.81
C LEU A 53 -6.72 -10.43 7.71
N ILE A 54 -5.50 -10.32 8.20
CA ILE A 54 -4.57 -9.24 7.87
C ILE A 54 -3.42 -9.84 7.06
N ALA A 55 -3.26 -9.34 5.84
CA ALA A 55 -2.17 -9.68 4.95
C ALA A 55 -1.37 -8.42 4.61
N PRO A 56 -0.10 -8.56 4.17
CA PRO A 56 0.60 -7.46 3.51
C PRO A 56 -0.25 -6.92 2.36
N GLY A 57 -0.27 -5.59 2.21
CA GLY A 57 -0.95 -4.96 1.08
C GLY A 57 -0.37 -5.45 -0.24
N TYR A 58 -1.22 -5.60 -1.25
CA TYR A 58 -0.81 -6.11 -2.56
C TYR A 58 0.11 -5.12 -3.26
N ILE A 59 0.99 -5.67 -4.10
CA ILE A 59 1.87 -4.93 -4.99
C ILE A 59 1.50 -5.32 -6.41
N ASP A 60 0.93 -4.38 -7.17
CA ASP A 60 0.53 -4.61 -8.55
C ASP A 60 1.63 -4.13 -9.51
N LEU A 61 2.38 -5.07 -10.06
CA LEU A 61 3.51 -4.76 -10.95
C LEU A 61 3.09 -4.54 -12.40
N GLN A 62 1.82 -4.78 -12.75
CA GLN A 62 1.38 -4.67 -14.13
C GLN A 62 -0.06 -4.19 -14.21
N ILE A 63 -0.23 -2.88 -14.20
CA ILE A 63 -1.51 -2.22 -14.37
C ILE A 63 -1.42 -1.17 -15.48
N ASN A 64 -2.18 -1.37 -16.56
CA ASN A 64 -2.16 -0.48 -17.73
C ASN A 64 -3.03 0.78 -17.54
N GLY A 65 -3.93 0.74 -16.56
CA GLY A 65 -4.91 1.77 -16.29
C GLY A 65 -5.94 1.28 -15.27
N ALA A 66 -6.65 2.20 -14.64
CA ALA A 66 -7.70 1.88 -13.68
C ALA A 66 -8.70 3.02 -13.55
N PHE A 67 -9.93 2.71 -13.12
CA PHE A 67 -10.96 3.68 -12.78
C PHE A 67 -11.26 4.71 -13.89
N GLY A 68 -11.18 4.29 -15.16
CA GLY A 68 -11.41 5.13 -16.33
C GLY A 68 -10.18 5.86 -16.86
N HIS A 69 -9.00 5.66 -16.25
CA HIS A 69 -7.74 6.24 -16.72
C HIS A 69 -6.89 5.20 -17.44
N ASP A 70 -6.41 5.53 -18.64
CA ASP A 70 -5.38 4.79 -19.38
C ASP A 70 -4.01 5.48 -19.18
N PHE A 71 -3.02 4.72 -18.73
CA PHE A 71 -1.67 5.22 -18.49
C PHE A 71 -0.83 5.41 -19.76
N SER A 72 -1.28 4.85 -20.88
CA SER A 72 -0.60 4.95 -22.18
C SER A 72 -1.11 6.11 -23.03
N SER A 73 -2.10 6.87 -22.56
CA SER A 73 -2.69 8.01 -23.26
C SER A 73 -1.93 9.31 -22.97
N PRO A 74 -1.26 9.93 -23.97
CA PRO A 74 -0.49 11.17 -23.76
C PRO A 74 -1.36 12.37 -23.32
N ASP A 75 -2.61 12.39 -23.76
CA ASP A 75 -3.58 13.46 -23.53
C ASP A 75 -4.06 13.50 -22.08
N THR A 76 -4.16 12.33 -21.44
CA THR A 76 -4.67 12.20 -20.08
C THR A 76 -3.57 11.92 -19.06
N ALA A 77 -2.39 11.47 -19.49
CA ALA A 77 -1.28 11.20 -18.59
C ALA A 77 -0.89 12.44 -17.78
N SER A 78 -0.96 12.30 -16.46
CA SER A 78 -0.53 13.30 -15.47
C SER A 78 -0.27 12.65 -14.12
N GLU A 79 0.45 13.36 -13.25
CA GLU A 79 0.66 12.94 -11.86
C GLU A 79 -0.67 12.88 -11.09
N ALA A 80 -1.60 13.81 -11.36
CA ALA A 80 -2.91 13.85 -10.72
C ALA A 80 -3.73 12.59 -11.00
N VAL A 81 -3.66 12.06 -12.23
CA VAL A 81 -4.29 10.78 -12.59
C VAL A 81 -3.70 9.62 -11.78
N LEU A 82 -2.37 9.55 -11.65
CA LEU A 82 -1.75 8.49 -10.84
C LEU A 82 -2.13 8.60 -9.36
N ILE A 83 -2.27 9.81 -8.81
CA ILE A 83 -2.72 10.02 -7.43
C ILE A 83 -4.18 9.60 -7.24
N ASP A 84 -5.06 9.92 -8.20
CA ASP A 84 -6.46 9.47 -8.15
C ASP A 84 -6.56 7.93 -8.17
N VAL A 85 -5.82 7.28 -9.07
CA VAL A 85 -5.74 5.81 -9.11
C VAL A 85 -5.14 5.24 -7.82
N ALA A 86 -4.05 5.82 -7.32
CA ALA A 86 -3.39 5.37 -6.09
C ALA A 86 -4.34 5.38 -4.87
N ARG A 87 -5.21 6.39 -4.76
CA ARG A 87 -6.22 6.48 -3.69
C ARG A 87 -7.31 5.43 -3.82
N LYS A 88 -7.72 5.10 -5.05
CA LYS A 88 -8.80 4.12 -5.29
C LYS A 88 -8.30 2.67 -5.23
N LEU A 89 -7.02 2.43 -5.52
CA LEU A 89 -6.41 1.11 -5.43
C LEU A 89 -6.37 0.56 -3.99
N THR A 90 -6.26 1.43 -2.98
CA THR A 90 -6.20 0.98 -1.58
C THR A 90 -7.50 0.33 -1.10
N SER A 91 -8.66 0.70 -1.65
CA SER A 91 -9.94 0.02 -1.34
C SER A 91 -10.01 -1.41 -1.89
N HIS A 92 -9.07 -1.78 -2.76
CA HIS A 92 -8.90 -3.12 -3.32
C HIS A 92 -7.69 -3.85 -2.72
N GLY A 93 -7.10 -3.31 -1.65
CA GLY A 93 -5.96 -3.90 -0.95
C GLY A 93 -4.59 -3.64 -1.58
N VAL A 94 -4.52 -2.90 -2.70
CA VAL A 94 -3.25 -2.57 -3.36
C VAL A 94 -2.61 -1.38 -2.66
N THR A 95 -1.38 -1.56 -2.18
CA THR A 95 -0.63 -0.54 -1.42
C THR A 95 0.60 -0.02 -2.17
N ALA A 96 0.97 -0.67 -3.28
CA ALA A 96 1.96 -0.17 -4.23
C ALA A 96 1.62 -0.67 -5.64
N PHE A 97 1.89 0.14 -6.66
CA PHE A 97 1.68 -0.27 -8.05
C PHE A 97 2.69 0.35 -9.01
N LEU A 98 2.89 -0.32 -10.15
CA LEU A 98 3.71 0.14 -11.27
C LEU A 98 2.82 0.51 -12.46
N PRO A 99 2.62 1.82 -12.75
CA PRO A 99 1.86 2.23 -13.93
C PRO A 99 2.56 1.74 -15.19
N THR A 100 1.88 0.91 -15.97
CA THR A 100 2.44 0.24 -17.12
C THR A 100 2.03 0.97 -18.40
N ILE A 101 3.02 1.45 -19.16
CA ILE A 101 2.82 1.99 -20.50
C ILE A 101 3.01 0.85 -21.50
N VAL A 102 1.96 0.52 -22.26
CA VAL A 102 2.04 -0.53 -23.27
C VAL A 102 2.79 -0.04 -24.52
N SER A 103 3.02 -0.95 -25.48
CA SER A 103 3.66 -0.61 -26.76
C SER A 103 2.96 0.58 -27.43
N SER A 104 3.69 1.68 -27.57
CA SER A 104 3.21 2.98 -28.02
C SER A 104 4.21 3.61 -29.00
N ASN A 105 3.81 4.69 -29.67
CA ASN A 105 4.74 5.46 -30.49
C ASN A 105 5.83 6.12 -29.61
N THR A 106 6.97 6.47 -30.22
CA THR A 106 8.11 7.05 -29.48
C THR A 106 7.74 8.36 -28.78
N ASP A 107 6.83 9.15 -29.35
CA ASP A 107 6.45 10.45 -28.80
C ASP A 107 5.51 10.35 -27.59
N ALA A 108 4.74 9.27 -27.47
CA ALA A 108 3.97 8.96 -26.28
C ALA A 108 4.90 8.73 -25.09
N TYR A 109 5.96 7.94 -25.25
CA TYR A 109 6.94 7.73 -24.18
C TYR A 109 7.60 9.03 -23.73
N LYS A 110 8.02 9.88 -24.67
CA LYS A 110 8.62 11.20 -24.36
C LYS A 110 7.64 12.11 -23.59
N THR A 111 6.35 12.00 -23.88
CA THR A 111 5.31 12.79 -23.23
C THR A 111 4.94 12.25 -21.85
N ILE A 112 4.84 10.93 -21.70
CA ILE A 112 4.26 10.29 -20.51
C ILE A 112 5.32 10.07 -19.42
N LEU A 113 6.47 9.48 -19.75
CA LEU A 113 7.47 9.07 -18.76
C LEU A 113 7.93 10.21 -17.83
N PRO A 114 8.16 11.46 -18.29
CA PRO A 114 8.54 12.55 -17.39
C PRO A 114 7.46 12.92 -16.35
N LYS A 115 6.19 12.56 -16.60
CA LYS A 115 5.05 12.83 -15.73
C LYS A 115 4.86 11.75 -14.66
N TYR A 116 5.39 10.54 -14.88
CA TYR A 116 5.22 9.39 -14.01
C TYR A 116 6.45 9.22 -13.12
N LYS A 117 6.36 9.77 -11.91
CA LYS A 117 7.44 9.74 -10.93
C LYS A 117 7.12 8.79 -9.81
N ARG A 118 8.16 8.12 -9.31
CA ARG A 118 8.09 7.34 -8.09
C ARG A 118 7.61 8.21 -6.93
N ARG A 119 6.70 7.67 -6.12
CA ARG A 119 6.13 8.33 -4.95
C ARG A 119 5.85 7.32 -3.84
N ALA A 120 6.24 7.64 -2.61
CA ALA A 120 5.87 6.84 -1.45
C ALA A 120 4.36 6.89 -1.20
N GLY A 121 3.78 5.76 -0.76
CA GLY A 121 2.39 5.69 -0.34
C GLY A 121 2.13 6.51 0.93
N SER A 122 0.89 6.96 1.12
CA SER A 122 0.49 7.71 2.31
C SER A 122 -1.01 7.54 2.59
N ALA A 123 -1.45 7.82 3.81
CA ALA A 123 -2.88 7.80 4.15
C ALA A 123 -3.69 8.82 3.32
N LYS A 124 -3.07 9.92 2.89
CA LYS A 124 -3.72 10.99 2.11
C LYS A 124 -3.81 10.65 0.62
N ASP A 125 -2.75 10.07 0.08
CA ASP A 125 -2.56 9.91 -1.37
C ASP A 125 -2.55 8.44 -1.81
N GLY A 126 -2.85 7.52 -0.90
CA GLY A 126 -3.05 6.10 -1.20
C GLY A 126 -1.76 5.33 -1.48
N ALA A 127 -1.86 4.37 -2.40
CA ALA A 127 -0.80 3.44 -2.75
C ALA A 127 0.49 4.14 -3.21
N ALA A 128 1.63 3.49 -2.99
CA ALA A 128 2.90 3.93 -3.56
C ALA A 128 2.90 3.78 -5.08
N ILE A 129 3.49 4.75 -5.77
CA ILE A 129 3.75 4.70 -7.21
C ILE A 129 5.22 4.28 -7.35
N LEU A 130 5.48 3.14 -7.97
CA LEU A 130 6.83 2.54 -8.00
C LEU A 130 7.78 3.20 -9.01
N GLY A 131 7.23 3.94 -9.98
CA GLY A 131 7.98 4.65 -11.02
C GLY A 131 8.03 3.84 -12.31
#